data_AF-A0A820MYM8-F1
#
_entry.id   AF-A0A820MYM8-F1
#
_cell.length_a   1.000
_cell.length_b   1.000
_cell.length_c   1.000
_cell.angle_alpha   90.00
_cell.angle_beta   90.00
_cell.angle_gamma   90.00
#
_symmetry.space_group_name_H-M   'P 1'
#
loop_
_entity.id
_entity.type
_entity.pdbx_description
1 polymer ?
#
loop_
_entity_poly.entity_id
_entity_poly.type
_entity_poly.pdbx_seq_one_letter_code
_entity_poly.pdbx_strand_id
1 'polypeptide(L)' 'MGDYSKALEFCEKAHKIFEKALPPNHPNLATSYNNIGQVYKDMGNYSKALEYYEKALKIREKALPSNHPD' A
#
# COMPACT_ATOMS: atom_id res chain seq x y z
N MET A 1 -7.84 19.72 -11.05
CA MET A 1 -7.16 19.20 -9.84
C MET A 1 -7.90 17.93 -9.46
N GLY A 2 -7.24 16.78 -9.50
CA GLY A 2 -7.86 15.50 -9.15
C GLY A 2 -8.34 15.50 -7.70
N ASP A 3 -9.46 14.83 -7.42
CA ASP A 3 -9.98 14.63 -6.06
C ASP A 3 -9.09 13.63 -5.29
N TYR A 4 -7.82 13.98 -5.08
CA TYR A 4 -6.85 13.14 -4.39
C TYR A 4 -7.29 12.82 -2.96
N SER A 5 -8.01 13.74 -2.30
CA SER A 5 -8.59 13.51 -0.99
C SER A 5 -9.60 12.36 -0.98
N LYS A 6 -10.45 12.26 -2.02
CA LYS A 6 -11.37 11.12 -2.16
C LYS A 6 -10.62 9.84 -2.52
N ALA A 7 -9.62 9.92 -3.39
CA ALA A 7 -8.80 8.77 -3.74
C ALA A 7 -8.10 8.18 -2.50
N LEU A 8 -7.57 9.05 -1.64
CA LEU A 8 -6.97 8.65 -0.36
C LEU A 8 -7.99 7.98 0.54
N GLU A 9 -9.19 8.58 0.71
CA GLU A 9 -10.26 8.00 1.52
C GLU A 9 -10.67 6.60 1.04
N PHE A 10 -10.82 6.40 -0.26
CA PHE A 10 -11.15 5.08 -0.82
C PHE A 10 -10.02 4.08 -0.62
N CYS A 11 -8.76 4.48 -0.80
CA CYS A 11 -7.61 3.61 -0.57
C CYS A 11 -7.50 3.20 0.90
N GLU A 12 -7.74 4.11 1.85
CA GLU A 12 -7.73 3.81 3.29
C GLU A 12 -8.88 2.89 3.71
N LYS A 13 -10.07 3.07 3.13
CA LYS A 13 -11.21 2.16 3.34
C LYS A 13 -10.91 0.75 2.83
N ALA A 14 -10.37 0.64 1.61
CA ALA A 14 -9.96 -0.65 1.05
C ALA A 14 -8.87 -1.31 1.91
N HIS A 15 -7.88 -0.54 2.35
CA HIS A 15 -6.83 -1.02 3.24
C HIS A 15 -7.38 -1.60 4.54
N LYS A 16 -8.31 -0.92 5.22
CA LYS A 16 -8.95 -1.42 6.44
C LYS A 16 -9.73 -2.71 6.24
N ILE A 17 -10.35 -2.90 5.07
CA ILE A 17 -11.05 -4.15 4.75
C ILE A 17 -10.04 -5.28 4.60
N PHE A 18 -8.97 -5.05 3.83
CA PHE A 18 -7.91 -6.04 3.66
C PHE A 18 -7.19 -6.38 4.96
N GLU A 19 -6.94 -5.39 5.83
CA GLU A 19 -6.30 -5.59 7.13
C GLU A 19 -7.09 -6.53 8.04
N LYS A 20 -8.43 -6.45 7.99
CA LYS A 20 -9.31 -7.31 8.77
C LYS A 20 -9.54 -8.69 8.14
N ALA A 21 -9.51 -8.77 6.81
CA ALA A 21 -9.88 -9.98 6.09
C ALA A 21 -8.70 -10.90 5.76
N LEU A 22 -7.47 -10.37 5.72
CA LEU A 22 -6.31 -11.07 5.18
C LEU A 22 -5.20 -11.23 6.23
N PRO A 23 -4.39 -12.29 6.13
CA PRO A 23 -3.20 -12.42 6.96
C PRO A 23 -2.22 -11.27 6.70
N PRO A 24 -1.38 -10.89 7.69
CA PRO A 24 -0.56 -9.67 7.66
C PRO A 24 0.48 -9.63 6.54
N ASN A 25 0.80 -10.76 5.92
CA ASN A 25 1.74 -10.87 4.81
C ASN A 25 1.04 -11.08 3.45
N HIS A 26 -0.28 -10.83 3.37
CA HIS A 26 -1.00 -11.06 2.13
C HIS A 26 -0.62 -10.01 1.07
N PRO A 27 -0.30 -10.38 -0.18
CA PRO A 27 0.09 -9.46 -1.24
C PRO A 27 -0.89 -8.29 -1.46
N ASN A 28 -2.20 -8.52 -1.34
CA ASN A 28 -3.21 -7.45 -1.41
C ASN A 28 -3.03 -6.33 -0.37
N LEU A 29 -2.47 -6.61 0.81
CA LEU A 29 -2.12 -5.56 1.78
C LEU A 29 -1.00 -4.68 1.24
N ALA A 30 0.03 -5.27 0.62
CA ALA A 30 1.08 -4.52 -0.05
C ALA A 30 0.53 -3.64 -1.19
N THR A 31 -0.37 -4.19 -2.02
CA THR A 31 -1.02 -3.44 -3.10
C THR A 31 -1.81 -2.26 -2.55
N SER A 32 -2.54 -2.43 -1.45
CA SER A 32 -3.31 -1.33 -0.84
C SER A 32 -2.40 -0.20 -0.32
N TYR A 33 -1.28 -0.54 0.30
CA TYR A 33 -0.28 0.44 0.74
C TYR A 33 0.39 1.17 -0.43
N ASN A 34 0.70 0.45 -1.52
CA ASN A 34 1.22 1.06 -2.75
C ASN A 34 0.24 2.10 -3.33
N ASN A 35 -1.06 1.80 -3.33
CA ASN A 35 -2.07 2.73 -3.84
C ASN A 35 -2.16 4.00 -2.97
N ILE A 36 -2.07 3.86 -1.64
CA ILE A 36 -2.00 5.01 -0.73
C ILE A 36 -0.73 5.85 -1.01
N GLY A 37 0.41 5.19 -1.16
CA GLY A 37 1.68 5.85 -1.48
C GLY A 37 1.63 6.60 -2.81
N GLN A 38 0.99 6.01 -3.83
CA GLN A 38 0.79 6.64 -5.13
C GLN A 38 -0.08 7.90 -5.04
N VAL A 39 -1.17 7.87 -4.27
CA VAL A 39 -2.01 9.06 -4.05
C VAL A 39 -1.20 10.17 -3.38
N TYR A 40 -0.38 9.85 -2.37
CA TYR A 40 0.50 10.85 -1.75
C TYR A 40 1.56 11.40 -2.70
N LYS A 41 2.13 10.55 -3.57
CA LYS A 41 3.07 10.99 -4.61
C LYS A 41 2.40 11.97 -5.57
N ASP A 42 1.18 11.67 -6.01
CA ASP A 42 0.41 12.51 -6.94
C ASP A 42 -0.07 13.82 -6.29
N MET A 43 -0.19 13.86 -4.95
CA MET A 43 -0.35 15.08 -4.14
C MET A 43 0.96 15.88 -3.94
N GLY A 44 2.11 15.36 -4.39
CA GLY A 44 3.43 15.96 -4.17
C GLY A 44 4.02 15.71 -2.77
N ASN A 45 3.38 14.87 -1.95
CA ASN A 45 3.87 14.49 -0.62
C ASN A 45 4.73 13.23 -0.69
N TYR A 46 5.96 13.40 -1.18
CA TYR A 46 6.91 12.30 -1.39
C TYR A 46 7.33 11.62 -0.08
N SER A 47 7.42 12.35 1.04
CA SER A 47 7.77 11.76 2.34
C SER A 47 6.73 10.73 2.77
N LYS A 48 5.44 11.08 2.74
CA LYS A 48 4.39 10.12 3.04
C LYS A 48 4.34 8.99 2.01
N ALA A 49 4.50 9.30 0.73
CA ALA A 49 4.53 8.28 -0.31
C ALA A 49 5.58 7.20 -0.02
N LEU A 50 6.79 7.61 0.36
CA LEU A 50 7.89 6.73 0.71
C LEU A 50 7.54 5.83 1.90
N GLU A 51 6.99 6.39 2.98
CA GLU A 51 6.60 5.61 4.17
C GLU A 51 5.60 4.49 3.82
N TYR A 52 4.65 4.76 2.92
CA TYR A 52 3.67 3.76 2.49
C TYR A 52 4.27 2.72 1.51
N TYR A 53 5.18 3.13 0.65
CA TYR A 53 5.93 2.20 -0.20
C TYR A 53 6.83 1.26 0.62
N GLU A 54 7.47 1.75 1.68
CA GLU A 54 8.26 0.90 2.59
C GLU A 54 7.40 -0.14 3.30
N LYS A 55 6.19 0.24 3.75
CA LYS A 55 5.23 -0.71 4.33
C LYS A 55 4.79 -1.78 3.33
N ALA A 56 4.52 -1.38 2.08
CA ALA A 56 4.18 -2.31 1.01
C ALA A 56 5.33 -3.28 0.72
N LEU A 57 6.56 -2.78 0.64
CA LEU A 57 7.76 -3.58 0.41
C LEU A 57 7.96 -4.62 1.51
N LYS A 58 7.89 -4.22 2.78
CA LYS A 58 8.05 -5.12 3.93
C LYS A 58 7.04 -6.26 3.95
N ILE A 59 5.82 -6.03 3.48
CA ILE A 59 4.79 -7.08 3.35
C ILE A 59 5.16 -8.00 2.19
N ARG A 60 5.59 -7.46 1.05
CA ARG A 60 5.97 -8.25 -0.12
C ARG A 60 7.19 -9.14 0.16
N GLU A 61 8.17 -8.63 0.89
CA GLU A 61 9.33 -9.39 1.37
C GLU A 61 8.95 -10.55 2.29
N LYS A 62 7.93 -10.38 3.13
CA LYS A 62 7.41 -11.45 3.99
C LYS A 62 6.48 -12.42 3.27
N ALA A 63 5.81 -11.95 2.21
CA ALA A 63 4.90 -12.74 1.38
C ALA A 63 5.65 -13.68 0.45
N LEU A 64 6.84 -13.28 0.01
CA LEU A 64 7.77 -14.09 -0.76
C LEU A 64 8.54 -14.99 0.23
N PRO A 65 8.24 -16.29 0.36
CA PRO A 65 9.22 -17.19 0.96
C PRO A 65 10.51 -17.04 0.15
N SER A 66 11.66 -17.00 0.83
CA SER A 66 13.01 -16.65 0.33
C SER A 66 13.56 -17.48 -0.85
N ASN A 67 12.71 -18.15 -1.63
CA ASN A 67 13.09 -19.18 -2.59
C ASN A 67 12.34 -19.12 -3.94
N HIS A 68 11.79 -17.96 -4.34
CA HIS A 68 11.41 -17.78 -5.74
C HIS A 68 12.47 -16.96 -6.47
N PRO A 69 13.34 -17.59 -7.29
CA PRO A 69 14.15 -16.86 -8.24
C PRO A 69 13.24 -16.18 -9.25
N ASP A 70 13.66 -14.96 -9.63
CA ASP A 70 13.09 -14.08 -10.63
C ASP A 70 12.69 -14.79 -11.94
#